data_AF-A0A4R4SAR4-F1
#
_entry.id   AF-A0A4R4SAR4-F1
#
_cell.length_a   1.000
_cell.length_b   1.000
_cell.length_c   1.000
_cell.angle_alpha   90.00
_cell.angle_beta   90.00
_cell.angle_gamma   90.00
#
_symmetry.space_group_name_H-M   'P 1'
#
loop_
_entity.id
_entity.type
_entity.pdbx_description
1 polymer ?
#
loop_
_entity_poly.entity_id
_entity_poly.type
_entity_poly.pdbx_seq_one_letter_code
_entity_poly.pdbx_strand_id
1 'polypeptide(L)'
;MSDKPTVYLVHGMLETGHSHYAKQIPQWRDGYRVVPVDLPGHGRCQVDATVPYYAQAVAYLRAVLDRFGPGHVVAASYVGVPVAVRCLLRAPGTALSLTVHGFAPDVPKSVFDGWNQGFDRLAWLADRTPQLSESYVHLHGPRWKHTLDCVQRDIEEDYTGRVLVTSAMIRDLDLPVLVANGDQRTAEKRAALAAGDIGPRVRGFVVPDAGHVPGRDNPAVFARVLREFWEHPERSPGDVRPTDPPAYRHGADSLRLRLSELLQEPDDGRLLDSLETLSVLAYLDRQGVPVGRGELSDYPVTIAGWVDWLGERAVPGGKA
;
A
#
# COMPACT_ATOMS: atom_id res chain seq x y z
N MET A 1 -14.00 -23.94 25.89
CA MET A 1 -12.97 -23.43 24.96
C MET A 1 -13.31 -21.99 24.71
N SER A 2 -12.44 -21.04 25.08
CA SER A 2 -12.66 -19.64 24.70
C SER A 2 -12.67 -19.55 23.18
N ASP A 3 -13.63 -18.84 22.59
CA ASP A 3 -13.66 -18.63 21.15
C ASP A 3 -12.40 -17.81 20.74
N LYS A 4 -11.79 -18.15 19.61
CA LYS A 4 -10.54 -17.49 19.17
C LYS A 4 -10.85 -16.05 18.74
N PRO A 5 -10.05 -15.04 19.14
CA PRO A 5 -10.23 -13.69 18.61
C PRO A 5 -10.12 -13.69 17.09
N THR A 6 -10.93 -12.85 16.44
CA THR A 6 -10.99 -12.77 14.97
C THR A 6 -10.02 -11.74 14.45
N VAL A 7 -9.37 -12.02 13.32
CA VAL A 7 -8.50 -11.08 12.62
C VAL A 7 -8.98 -10.94 11.19
N TYR A 8 -9.41 -9.74 10.81
CA TYR A 8 -9.85 -9.39 9.46
C TYR A 8 -8.70 -8.80 8.66
N LEU A 9 -8.46 -9.33 7.47
CA LEU A 9 -7.35 -8.90 6.61
C LEU A 9 -7.89 -8.21 5.35
N VAL A 10 -7.74 -6.89 5.27
CA VAL A 10 -8.31 -6.03 4.22
C VAL A 10 -7.18 -5.56 3.29
N HIS A 11 -7.20 -6.04 2.05
CA HIS A 11 -6.11 -5.85 1.08
C HIS A 11 -6.07 -4.45 0.44
N GLY A 12 -4.94 -4.17 -0.22
CA GLY A 12 -4.74 -2.98 -1.08
C GLY A 12 -5.28 -3.15 -2.50
N MET A 13 -5.00 -2.20 -3.39
CA MET A 13 -5.51 -2.21 -4.76
C MET A 13 -5.09 -3.46 -5.55
N LEU A 14 -6.02 -4.11 -6.24
CA LEU A 14 -5.78 -5.30 -7.09
C LEU A 14 -4.96 -6.40 -6.41
N GLU A 15 -5.16 -6.55 -5.10
CA GLU A 15 -4.72 -7.70 -4.31
C GLU A 15 -5.96 -8.43 -3.79
N THR A 16 -5.74 -9.52 -3.06
CA THR A 16 -6.80 -10.29 -2.39
C THR A 16 -6.46 -10.44 -0.92
N GLY A 17 -7.45 -10.71 -0.07
CA GLY A 17 -7.22 -10.95 1.36
C GLY A 17 -6.24 -12.12 1.58
N HIS A 18 -6.24 -13.11 0.68
CA HIS A 18 -5.30 -14.22 0.72
C HIS A 18 -3.92 -13.85 0.15
N SER A 19 -3.83 -13.26 -1.05
CA SER A 19 -2.54 -12.97 -1.71
C SER A 19 -1.72 -11.93 -0.96
N HIS A 20 -2.38 -10.90 -0.41
CA HIS A 20 -1.72 -9.82 0.32
C HIS A 20 -1.12 -10.31 1.65
N TYR A 21 -1.75 -11.32 2.27
CA TYR A 21 -1.39 -11.81 3.61
C TYR A 21 -1.04 -13.29 3.65
N ALA A 22 -0.63 -13.87 2.52
CA ALA A 22 -0.39 -15.31 2.37
C ALA A 22 0.63 -15.85 3.39
N LYS A 23 1.62 -15.03 3.75
CA LYS A 23 2.67 -15.38 4.71
C LYS A 23 2.21 -15.26 6.17
N GLN A 24 1.16 -14.48 6.44
CA GLN A 24 0.65 -14.24 7.80
C GLN A 24 -0.43 -15.25 8.20
N ILE A 25 -1.31 -15.64 7.28
CA ILE A 25 -2.45 -16.54 7.56
C ILE A 25 -1.99 -17.83 8.28
N PRO A 26 -0.94 -18.56 7.83
CA PRO A 26 -0.47 -19.75 8.53
C PRO A 26 0.12 -19.47 9.92
N GLN A 27 0.68 -18.28 10.15
CA GLN A 27 1.29 -17.91 11.42
C GLN A 27 0.27 -17.55 12.51
N TRP A 28 -0.95 -17.19 12.12
CA TRP A 28 -2.00 -16.74 13.05
C TRP A 28 -3.13 -17.75 13.25
N ARG A 29 -3.38 -18.67 12.30
CA ARG A 29 -4.54 -19.61 12.35
C ARG A 29 -4.64 -20.46 13.63
N ASP A 30 -3.52 -20.73 14.29
CA ASP A 30 -3.49 -21.55 15.50
C ASP A 30 -4.03 -20.79 16.72
N GLY A 31 -3.86 -19.47 16.78
CA GLY A 31 -4.32 -18.60 17.88
C GLY A 31 -5.55 -17.74 17.55
N TYR A 32 -5.81 -17.49 16.27
CA TYR A 32 -6.82 -16.54 15.80
C TYR A 32 -7.75 -17.16 14.76
N ARG A 33 -8.98 -16.68 14.69
CA ARG A 33 -9.87 -16.91 13.54
C ARG A 33 -9.53 -15.88 12.46
N VAL A 34 -8.76 -16.28 11.46
CA VAL A 34 -8.29 -15.38 10.39
C VAL A 34 -9.33 -15.32 9.26
N VAL A 35 -9.80 -14.11 8.95
CA VAL A 35 -10.81 -13.82 7.92
C VAL A 35 -10.17 -12.91 6.85
N PRO A 36 -9.56 -13.49 5.81
CA PRO A 36 -9.11 -12.72 4.65
C PRO A 36 -10.33 -12.18 3.88
N VAL A 37 -10.40 -10.86 3.73
CA VAL A 37 -11.53 -10.17 3.11
C VAL A 37 -11.16 -9.77 1.69
N ASP A 38 -11.81 -10.37 0.70
CA ASP A 38 -11.79 -9.87 -0.68
C ASP A 38 -12.86 -8.78 -0.83
N LEU A 39 -12.44 -7.54 -1.14
CA LEU A 39 -13.33 -6.41 -1.38
C LEU A 39 -14.11 -6.58 -2.70
N PRO A 40 -15.23 -5.85 -2.91
CA PRO A 40 -15.99 -5.91 -4.15
C PRO A 40 -15.12 -5.80 -5.41
N GLY A 41 -15.39 -6.64 -6.40
CA GLY A 41 -14.62 -6.72 -7.65
C GLY A 41 -13.24 -7.37 -7.53
N HIS A 42 -12.82 -7.82 -6.35
CA HIS A 42 -11.52 -8.46 -6.12
C HIS A 42 -11.66 -9.93 -5.76
N GLY A 43 -10.62 -10.72 -6.09
CA GLY A 43 -10.49 -12.10 -5.63
C GLY A 43 -11.73 -12.93 -5.92
N ARG A 44 -12.16 -13.64 -4.88
CA ARG A 44 -13.36 -14.51 -4.88
C ARG A 44 -14.60 -13.80 -4.36
N CYS A 45 -14.58 -12.48 -4.17
CA CYS A 45 -15.76 -11.73 -3.74
C CYS A 45 -16.89 -11.88 -4.77
N GLN A 46 -18.09 -12.29 -4.33
CA GLN A 46 -19.23 -12.48 -5.23
C GLN A 46 -19.90 -11.16 -5.65
N VAL A 47 -19.47 -10.04 -5.08
CA VAL A 47 -19.97 -8.70 -5.39
C VAL A 47 -19.00 -8.04 -6.35
N ASP A 48 -19.49 -7.54 -7.48
CA ASP A 48 -18.69 -6.76 -8.42
C ASP A 48 -18.53 -5.31 -7.96
N ALA A 49 -17.46 -4.66 -8.43
CA ALA A 49 -17.20 -3.25 -8.14
C ALA A 49 -18.23 -2.35 -8.83
N THR A 50 -18.67 -1.31 -8.12
CA THR A 50 -19.57 -0.26 -8.62
C THR A 50 -19.04 1.11 -8.21
N VAL A 51 -19.55 2.18 -8.81
CA VAL A 51 -19.26 3.57 -8.40
C VAL A 51 -20.48 4.11 -7.62
N PRO A 52 -20.29 4.74 -6.44
CA PRO A 52 -19.02 5.01 -5.75
C PRO A 52 -18.44 3.79 -5.03
N TYR A 53 -17.22 3.39 -5.42
CA TYR A 53 -16.54 2.17 -4.97
C TYR A 53 -16.26 2.15 -3.47
N TYR A 54 -15.70 3.22 -2.90
CA TYR A 54 -15.33 3.23 -1.49
C TYR A 54 -16.56 3.18 -0.59
N ALA A 55 -17.69 3.78 -1.01
CA ALA A 55 -18.94 3.66 -0.26
C ALA A 55 -19.45 2.20 -0.25
N GLN A 56 -19.40 1.52 -1.41
CA GLN A 56 -19.73 0.10 -1.52
C GLN A 56 -18.79 -0.77 -0.66
N ALA A 57 -17.48 -0.54 -0.75
CA ALA A 57 -16.48 -1.30 -0.01
C ALA A 57 -16.59 -1.11 1.52
N VAL A 58 -16.90 0.12 1.98
CA VAL A 58 -17.19 0.39 3.40
C VAL A 58 -18.42 -0.36 3.88
N ALA A 59 -19.52 -0.34 3.10
CA ALA A 59 -20.73 -1.09 3.45
C ALA A 59 -20.48 -2.61 3.45
N TYR A 60 -19.66 -3.10 2.52
CA TYR A 60 -19.28 -4.51 2.45
C TYR A 60 -18.45 -4.94 3.67
N LEU A 61 -17.39 -4.19 4.02
CA LEU A 61 -16.59 -4.49 5.20
C LEU A 61 -17.45 -4.44 6.48
N ARG A 62 -18.37 -3.47 6.58
CA ARG A 62 -19.32 -3.40 7.70
C ARG A 62 -20.15 -4.68 7.82
N ALA A 63 -20.70 -5.17 6.71
CA ALA A 63 -21.49 -6.40 6.70
C ALA A 63 -20.65 -7.64 7.09
N VAL A 64 -19.38 -7.69 6.69
CA VAL A 64 -18.44 -8.74 7.13
C VAL A 64 -18.23 -8.69 8.65
N LEU A 65 -17.94 -7.50 9.20
CA LEU A 65 -17.76 -7.31 10.65
C LEU A 65 -19.03 -7.65 11.44
N ASP A 66 -20.20 -7.21 10.98
CA ASP A 66 -21.48 -7.53 11.64
C ASP A 66 -21.78 -9.04 11.61
N ARG A 67 -21.39 -9.74 10.52
CA ARG A 67 -21.62 -11.18 10.38
C ARG A 67 -20.75 -12.01 11.31
N PHE A 68 -19.48 -11.65 11.43
CA PHE A 68 -18.49 -12.45 12.15
C PHE A 68 -18.21 -11.92 13.56
N GLY A 69 -18.65 -10.70 13.89
CA GLY A 69 -18.50 -10.08 15.21
C GLY A 69 -17.17 -9.31 15.37
N PRO A 70 -16.94 -8.68 16.54
CA PRO A 70 -15.75 -7.87 16.76
C PRO A 70 -14.43 -8.65 16.61
N GLY A 71 -13.41 -7.98 16.07
CA GLY A 71 -12.07 -8.55 15.91
C GLY A 71 -11.01 -7.49 15.61
N HIS A 72 -9.76 -7.90 15.46
CA HIS A 72 -8.67 -7.04 15.01
C HIS A 72 -8.77 -6.83 13.50
N VAL A 73 -8.67 -5.59 13.03
CA VAL A 73 -8.68 -5.27 11.59
C VAL A 73 -7.27 -4.93 11.17
N VAL A 74 -6.75 -5.57 10.12
CA VAL A 74 -5.47 -5.24 9.50
C VAL A 74 -5.77 -4.78 8.08
N ALA A 75 -5.45 -3.53 7.77
CA ALA A 75 -5.80 -2.90 6.51
C ALA A 75 -4.55 -2.39 5.78
N ALA A 76 -4.49 -2.66 4.47
CA ALA A 76 -3.34 -2.33 3.63
C ALA A 76 -3.64 -1.19 2.66
N SER A 77 -2.64 -0.33 2.43
CA SER A 77 -2.59 0.59 1.29
C SER A 77 -3.77 1.58 1.22
N TYR A 78 -3.85 2.32 0.13
CA TYR A 78 -4.83 3.39 -0.10
C TYR A 78 -6.20 2.87 -0.60
N VAL A 79 -6.44 1.57 -0.52
CA VAL A 79 -7.76 0.94 -0.71
C VAL A 79 -8.28 0.40 0.62
N GLY A 80 -7.52 -0.50 1.25
CA GLY A 80 -7.93 -1.13 2.50
C GLY A 80 -8.00 -0.16 3.67
N VAL A 81 -7.00 0.71 3.84
CA VAL A 81 -6.95 1.65 4.98
C VAL A 81 -8.11 2.66 4.96
N PRO A 82 -8.41 3.36 3.86
CA PRO A 82 -9.56 4.28 3.81
C PRO A 82 -10.90 3.58 4.07
N VAL A 83 -11.07 2.35 3.55
CA VAL A 83 -12.27 1.53 3.79
C VAL A 83 -12.39 1.16 5.27
N ALA A 84 -11.32 0.67 5.89
CA ALA A 84 -11.32 0.29 7.30
C ALA A 84 -11.57 1.47 8.24
N VAL A 85 -10.85 2.59 8.06
CA VAL A 85 -11.00 3.78 8.91
C VAL A 85 -12.41 4.34 8.83
N ARG A 86 -12.96 4.51 7.62
CA ARG A 86 -14.34 5.02 7.43
C ARG A 86 -15.40 4.06 7.97
N CYS A 87 -15.19 2.76 7.84
CA CYS A 87 -16.07 1.76 8.44
C CYS A 87 -16.09 1.89 9.96
N LEU A 88 -14.92 1.94 10.60
CA LEU A 88 -14.80 1.93 12.06
C LEU A 88 -15.23 3.26 12.71
N LEU A 89 -15.04 4.41 12.06
CA LEU A 89 -15.59 5.69 12.51
C LEU A 89 -17.12 5.71 12.55
N ARG A 90 -17.78 4.97 11.65
CA ARG A 90 -19.25 4.83 11.60
C ARG A 90 -19.77 3.67 12.45
N ALA A 91 -18.87 2.89 13.05
CA ALA A 91 -19.16 1.65 13.74
C ALA A 91 -18.33 1.47 15.03
N PRO A 92 -18.35 2.42 15.99
CA PRO A 92 -17.60 2.23 17.23
C PRO A 92 -17.97 0.90 17.92
N GLY A 93 -16.96 0.18 18.42
CA GLY A 93 -17.15 -1.10 19.10
C GLY A 93 -17.24 -2.35 18.21
N THR A 94 -17.22 -2.23 16.88
CA THR A 94 -17.21 -3.40 15.97
C THR A 94 -15.81 -3.97 15.70
N ALA A 95 -14.76 -3.40 16.30
CA ALA A 95 -13.40 -3.91 16.20
C ALA A 95 -12.65 -3.75 17.53
N LEU A 96 -11.69 -4.64 17.77
CA LEU A 96 -10.82 -4.67 18.95
C LEU A 96 -9.60 -3.76 18.80
N SER A 97 -9.06 -3.67 17.57
CA SER A 97 -7.96 -2.78 17.21
C SER A 97 -7.91 -2.60 15.69
N LEU A 98 -7.17 -1.60 15.22
CA LEU A 98 -6.86 -1.39 13.82
C LEU A 98 -5.33 -1.39 13.63
N THR A 99 -4.85 -2.13 12.64
CA THR A 99 -3.49 -2.01 12.12
C THR A 99 -3.56 -1.51 10.70
N VAL A 100 -2.82 -0.44 10.38
CA VAL A 100 -2.63 0.08 9.03
C VAL A 100 -1.20 -0.12 8.58
N HIS A 101 -0.98 -0.48 7.32
CA HIS A 101 0.37 -0.64 6.75
C HIS A 101 0.39 -0.30 5.26
N GLY A 102 1.57 0.04 4.74
CA GLY A 102 1.72 0.55 3.37
C GLY A 102 0.99 1.88 3.18
N PHE A 103 1.00 2.75 4.19
CA PHE A 103 0.08 3.88 4.24
C PHE A 103 0.66 5.09 5.00
N ALA A 104 0.39 6.30 4.53
CA ALA A 104 0.65 7.54 5.25
C ALA A 104 -0.63 8.41 5.32
N PRO A 105 -0.97 8.99 6.49
CA PRO A 105 -2.07 9.94 6.60
C PRO A 105 -1.71 11.30 6.02
N ASP A 106 -2.73 12.14 5.80
CA ASP A 106 -2.60 13.54 5.41
C ASP A 106 -1.83 13.78 4.08
N VAL A 107 -1.84 12.77 3.20
CA VAL A 107 -1.21 12.85 1.88
C VAL A 107 -2.01 13.81 0.99
N PRO A 108 -1.40 14.88 0.44
CA PRO A 108 -2.08 15.76 -0.52
C PRO A 108 -2.43 15.02 -1.81
N LYS A 109 -3.56 15.36 -2.45
CA LYS A 109 -4.00 14.73 -3.71
C LYS A 109 -2.89 14.74 -4.77
N SER A 110 -2.16 15.84 -4.94
CA SER A 110 -1.09 15.93 -5.92
C SER A 110 0.05 14.93 -5.72
N VAL A 111 0.37 14.62 -4.46
CA VAL A 111 1.39 13.61 -4.11
C VAL A 111 0.81 12.21 -4.38
N PHE A 112 -0.42 11.97 -3.93
CA PHE A 112 -1.12 10.72 -4.16
C PHE A 112 -1.29 10.40 -5.65
N ASP A 113 -1.65 11.38 -6.48
CA ASP A 113 -1.80 11.22 -7.92
C ASP A 113 -0.47 10.75 -8.56
N GLY A 114 0.67 11.25 -8.07
CA GLY A 114 1.99 10.80 -8.49
C GLY A 114 2.25 9.31 -8.20
N TRP A 115 1.83 8.82 -7.03
CA TRP A 115 1.91 7.40 -6.68
C TRP A 115 0.89 6.54 -7.44
N ASN A 116 -0.30 7.09 -7.67
CA ASN A 116 -1.42 6.37 -8.28
C ASN A 116 -1.31 6.28 -9.81
N GLN A 117 -0.49 7.11 -10.47
CA GLN A 117 -0.34 7.15 -11.94
C GLN A 117 -0.01 5.78 -12.58
N GLY A 118 0.64 4.88 -11.84
CA GLY A 118 0.97 3.54 -12.32
C GLY A 118 -0.29 2.75 -12.67
N PHE A 119 -1.40 3.00 -11.96
CA PHE A 119 -2.68 2.35 -12.18
C PHE A 119 -3.43 2.87 -13.41
N ASP A 120 -3.27 4.15 -13.79
CA ASP A 120 -3.89 4.75 -14.99
C ASP A 120 -3.49 4.00 -16.28
N ARG A 121 -2.30 3.41 -16.28
CA ARG A 121 -1.76 2.68 -17.45
C ARG A 121 -1.76 1.17 -17.28
N LEU A 122 -2.21 0.66 -16.14
CA LEU A 122 -2.10 -0.76 -15.84
C LEU A 122 -2.89 -1.61 -16.83
N ALA A 123 -4.11 -1.21 -17.18
CA ALA A 123 -4.91 -1.90 -18.19
C ALA A 123 -4.23 -1.92 -19.57
N TRP A 124 -3.69 -0.77 -19.99
CA TRP A 124 -2.97 -0.62 -21.26
C TRP A 124 -1.71 -1.48 -21.32
N LEU A 125 -0.97 -1.56 -20.20
CA LEU A 125 0.24 -2.38 -20.09
C LEU A 125 -0.10 -3.86 -20.08
N ALA A 126 -1.12 -4.26 -19.33
CA ALA A 126 -1.57 -5.65 -19.29
C ALA A 126 -2.00 -6.15 -20.69
N ASP A 127 -2.60 -5.30 -21.51
CA ASP A 127 -2.94 -5.63 -22.92
C ASP A 127 -1.72 -5.92 -23.80
N ARG A 128 -0.53 -5.51 -23.37
CA ARG A 128 0.74 -5.69 -24.10
C ARG A 128 1.70 -6.66 -23.42
N THR A 129 1.37 -7.09 -22.21
CA THR A 129 2.18 -7.99 -21.39
C THR A 129 1.31 -9.17 -20.95
N PRO A 130 1.21 -10.25 -21.75
CA PRO A 130 0.30 -11.38 -21.50
C PRO A 130 0.39 -11.93 -20.08
N GLN A 131 1.60 -12.08 -19.53
CA GLN A 131 1.84 -12.61 -18.19
C GLN A 131 1.21 -11.72 -17.09
N LEU A 132 1.21 -10.40 -17.28
CA LEU A 132 0.59 -9.44 -16.36
C LEU A 132 -0.94 -9.49 -16.46
N SER A 133 -1.48 -9.61 -17.67
CA SER A 133 -2.94 -9.79 -17.82
C SER A 133 -3.40 -11.11 -17.23
N GLU A 134 -2.68 -12.20 -17.47
CA GLU A 134 -2.97 -13.53 -16.95
C GLU A 134 -2.92 -13.56 -15.42
N SER A 135 -1.99 -12.85 -14.79
CA SER A 135 -1.91 -12.81 -13.32
C SER A 135 -3.13 -12.12 -12.68
N TYR A 136 -3.60 -11.00 -13.23
CA TYR A 136 -4.81 -10.35 -12.73
C TYR A 136 -6.09 -11.12 -13.07
N VAL A 137 -6.17 -11.74 -14.25
CA VAL A 137 -7.29 -12.63 -14.60
C VAL A 137 -7.31 -13.84 -13.66
N HIS A 138 -6.16 -14.40 -13.31
CA HIS A 138 -6.07 -15.50 -12.35
C HIS A 138 -6.56 -15.10 -10.96
N LEU A 139 -6.19 -13.89 -10.49
CA LEU A 139 -6.56 -13.41 -9.16
C LEU A 139 -8.03 -12.98 -9.06
N HIS A 140 -8.53 -12.22 -10.03
CA HIS A 140 -9.80 -11.51 -9.91
C HIS A 140 -10.85 -11.92 -10.96
N GLY A 141 -10.47 -12.74 -11.94
CA GLY A 141 -11.27 -13.01 -13.14
C GLY A 141 -11.19 -11.87 -14.17
N PRO A 142 -11.95 -11.97 -15.28
CA PRO A 142 -11.92 -10.97 -16.36
C PRO A 142 -12.43 -9.58 -15.93
N ARG A 143 -13.09 -9.48 -14.78
CA ARG A 143 -13.64 -8.23 -14.23
C ARG A 143 -12.61 -7.25 -13.67
N TRP A 144 -11.34 -7.65 -13.53
CA TRP A 144 -10.32 -6.83 -12.83
C TRP A 144 -10.15 -5.43 -13.43
N LYS A 145 -10.28 -5.28 -14.75
CA LYS A 145 -10.23 -3.97 -15.42
C LYS A 145 -11.42 -3.09 -15.06
N HIS A 146 -12.63 -3.66 -15.02
CA HIS A 146 -13.82 -2.94 -14.57
C HIS A 146 -13.68 -2.50 -13.10
N THR A 147 -13.10 -3.36 -12.26
CA THR A 147 -12.77 -3.01 -10.86
C THR A 147 -11.78 -1.86 -10.80
N LEU A 148 -10.69 -1.92 -11.58
CA LEU A 148 -9.71 -0.84 -11.70
C LEU A 148 -10.39 0.48 -12.10
N ASP A 149 -11.22 0.45 -13.13
CA ASP A 149 -11.95 1.64 -13.61
C ASP A 149 -12.88 2.21 -12.54
N CYS A 150 -13.62 1.36 -11.82
CA CYS A 150 -14.53 1.82 -10.76
C CYS A 150 -13.76 2.50 -9.61
N VAL A 151 -12.63 1.94 -9.20
CA VAL A 151 -11.78 2.53 -8.17
C VAL A 151 -11.22 3.86 -8.65
N GLN A 152 -10.58 3.90 -9.82
CA GLN A 152 -9.95 5.10 -10.36
C GLN A 152 -10.95 6.24 -10.57
N ARG A 153 -12.17 5.93 -11.05
CA ARG A 153 -13.24 6.93 -11.21
C ARG A 153 -13.69 7.54 -9.87
N ASP A 154 -13.85 6.72 -8.82
CA ASP A 154 -14.27 7.22 -7.51
C ASP A 154 -13.16 8.04 -6.82
N ILE A 155 -11.89 7.67 -7.04
CA ILE A 155 -10.72 8.46 -6.61
C ILE A 155 -10.74 9.84 -7.25
N GLU A 156 -10.92 9.90 -8.57
CA GLU A 156 -10.88 11.17 -9.31
C GLU A 156 -12.10 12.04 -9.02
N GLU A 157 -13.27 11.43 -8.80
CA GLU A 157 -14.49 12.17 -8.44
C GLU A 157 -14.38 12.84 -7.06
N ASP A 158 -13.83 12.15 -6.05
CA ASP A 158 -13.79 12.67 -4.67
C ASP A 158 -12.64 12.07 -3.83
N TYR A 159 -11.39 12.39 -4.17
CA TYR A 159 -10.22 11.93 -3.40
C TYR A 159 -10.35 12.21 -1.90
N THR A 160 -10.78 13.42 -1.53
CA THR A 160 -10.89 13.86 -0.13
C THR A 160 -11.93 13.05 0.64
N GLY A 161 -13.11 12.82 0.06
CA GLY A 161 -14.17 12.05 0.69
C GLY A 161 -13.98 10.53 0.62
N ARG A 162 -13.17 10.02 -0.31
CA ARG A 162 -13.00 8.58 -0.57
C ARG A 162 -11.70 7.99 -0.03
N VAL A 163 -10.56 8.58 -0.40
CA VAL A 163 -9.23 8.02 -0.16
C VAL A 163 -8.53 8.68 1.01
N LEU A 164 -8.56 10.01 1.09
CA LEU A 164 -7.83 10.75 2.11
C LEU A 164 -8.23 10.26 3.50
N VAL A 165 -7.24 9.86 4.29
CA VAL A 165 -7.39 9.59 5.72
C VAL A 165 -6.46 10.56 6.43
N THR A 166 -7.04 11.38 7.29
CA THR A 166 -6.28 12.38 8.04
C THR A 166 -5.80 11.82 9.39
N SER A 167 -4.75 12.40 9.96
CA SER A 167 -4.36 12.08 11.34
C SER A 167 -5.52 12.33 12.32
N ALA A 168 -6.37 13.33 12.06
CA ALA A 168 -7.58 13.56 12.87
C ALA A 168 -8.55 12.38 12.80
N MET A 169 -8.82 11.83 11.61
CA MET A 169 -9.67 10.64 11.47
C MET A 169 -9.10 9.43 12.24
N ILE A 170 -7.78 9.24 12.23
CA ILE A 170 -7.13 8.16 12.98
C ILE A 170 -7.25 8.40 14.49
N ARG A 171 -7.01 9.63 14.95
CA ARG A 171 -7.11 10.02 16.36
C ARG A 171 -8.53 9.83 16.92
N ASP A 172 -9.54 10.08 16.09
CA ASP A 172 -10.95 10.03 16.50
C ASP A 172 -11.51 8.60 16.57
N LEU A 173 -10.72 7.58 16.20
CA LEU A 173 -11.07 6.17 16.43
C LEU A 173 -11.00 5.82 17.93
N ASP A 174 -12.09 5.27 18.46
CA ASP A 174 -12.17 4.84 19.87
C ASP A 174 -11.62 3.42 20.09
N LEU A 175 -10.46 3.13 19.51
CA LEU A 175 -9.78 1.84 19.61
C LEU A 175 -8.26 2.00 19.46
N PRO A 176 -7.45 1.01 19.89
CA PRO A 176 -6.02 1.00 19.63
C PRO A 176 -5.71 0.95 18.13
N VAL A 177 -4.79 1.81 17.68
CA VAL A 177 -4.32 1.85 16.29
C VAL A 177 -2.82 1.62 16.23
N LEU A 178 -2.37 0.74 15.32
CA LEU A 178 -0.97 0.53 14.99
C LEU A 178 -0.70 0.95 13.54
N VAL A 179 0.27 1.83 13.33
CA VAL A 179 0.86 2.16 12.02
C VAL A 179 2.12 1.31 11.84
N ALA A 180 2.03 0.21 11.09
CA ALA A 180 3.08 -0.80 10.92
C ALA A 180 3.67 -0.75 9.49
N ASN A 181 4.43 0.28 9.18
CA ASN A 181 4.97 0.51 7.83
C ASN A 181 6.40 -0.01 7.65
N GLY A 182 6.83 -0.15 6.40
CA GLY A 182 8.22 -0.48 6.06
C GLY A 182 9.18 0.70 6.17
N ASP A 183 10.48 0.44 6.12
CA ASP A 183 11.54 1.44 6.14
C ASP A 183 11.96 1.95 4.76
N GLN A 184 11.50 1.32 3.67
CA GLN A 184 11.88 1.66 2.30
C GLN A 184 10.95 2.66 1.62
N ARG A 185 9.95 3.24 2.30
CA ARG A 185 9.10 4.31 1.74
C ARG A 185 9.12 5.50 2.66
N THR A 186 9.68 6.62 2.21
CA THR A 186 9.97 7.78 3.06
C THR A 186 8.72 8.30 3.78
N ALA A 187 7.60 8.42 3.07
CA ALA A 187 6.32 8.88 3.65
C ALA A 187 5.77 7.89 4.69
N GLU A 188 5.80 6.59 4.39
CA GLU A 188 5.26 5.54 5.25
C GLU A 188 6.11 5.32 6.50
N LYS A 189 7.44 5.28 6.34
CA LYS A 189 8.40 5.25 7.44
C LYS A 189 8.16 6.43 8.39
N ARG A 190 8.05 7.65 7.85
CA ARG A 190 7.77 8.85 8.66
C ARG A 190 6.43 8.73 9.39
N ALA A 191 5.39 8.23 8.72
CA ALA A 191 4.08 8.03 9.34
C ALA A 191 4.14 7.04 10.51
N ALA A 192 4.90 5.95 10.40
CA ALA A 192 5.09 5.02 11.51
C ALA A 192 5.90 5.67 12.66
N LEU A 193 6.96 6.42 12.37
CA LEU A 193 7.76 7.08 13.41
C LEU A 193 6.99 8.17 14.16
N ALA A 194 6.15 8.93 13.46
CA ALA A 194 5.34 10.01 14.04
C ALA A 194 3.97 9.53 14.57
N ALA A 195 3.67 8.23 14.51
CA ALA A 195 2.33 7.72 14.84
C ALA A 195 1.90 8.06 16.27
N GLY A 196 2.83 8.09 17.23
CA GLY A 196 2.56 8.46 18.62
C GLY A 196 2.06 9.90 18.80
N ASP A 197 2.41 10.81 17.88
CA ASP A 197 1.99 12.21 17.92
C ASP A 197 0.54 12.40 17.46
N ILE A 198 -0.05 11.41 16.78
CA ILE A 198 -1.44 11.45 16.31
C ILE A 198 -2.43 11.37 17.49
N GLY A 199 -2.15 10.55 18.49
CA GLY A 199 -3.02 10.41 19.65
C GLY A 199 -2.62 9.30 20.62
N PRO A 200 -3.21 9.29 21.83
CA PRO A 200 -2.79 8.43 22.94
C PRO A 200 -3.01 6.93 22.72
N ARG A 201 -3.86 6.56 21.75
CA ARG A 201 -4.15 5.16 21.36
C ARG A 201 -3.41 4.72 20.10
N VAL A 202 -2.62 5.61 19.51
CA VAL A 202 -1.90 5.35 18.26
C VAL A 202 -0.47 4.96 18.58
N ARG A 203 -0.01 3.89 17.95
CA ARG A 203 1.36 3.36 18.05
C ARG A 203 1.93 3.22 16.66
N GLY A 204 3.25 3.27 16.59
CA GLY A 204 4.01 3.15 15.36
C GLY A 204 5.03 2.03 15.46
N PHE A 205 5.25 1.33 14.35
CA PHE A 205 6.36 0.40 14.20
C PHE A 205 6.89 0.47 12.78
N VAL A 206 8.21 0.61 12.64
CA VAL A 206 8.90 0.50 11.35
C VAL A 206 9.40 -0.91 11.20
N VAL A 207 8.85 -1.64 10.24
CA VAL A 207 9.29 -2.98 9.86
C VAL A 207 10.59 -2.84 9.06
N PRO A 208 11.71 -3.42 9.53
CA PRO A 208 12.98 -3.31 8.83
C PRO A 208 12.96 -4.15 7.56
N ASP A 209 13.74 -3.71 6.57
CA ASP A 209 13.91 -4.39 5.28
C ASP A 209 12.57 -4.59 4.53
N ALA A 210 11.70 -3.58 4.57
CA ALA A 210 10.35 -3.67 4.05
C ALA A 210 9.92 -2.41 3.29
N GLY A 211 9.23 -2.60 2.16
CA GLY A 211 8.62 -1.54 1.37
C GLY A 211 7.14 -1.38 1.66
N HIS A 212 6.36 -1.14 0.60
CA HIS A 212 4.92 -0.85 0.67
C HIS A 212 4.09 -2.03 1.23
N VAL A 213 4.58 -3.27 1.18
CA VAL A 213 3.87 -4.45 1.68
C VAL A 213 4.72 -5.18 2.73
N PRO A 214 4.84 -4.64 3.96
CA PRO A 214 5.76 -5.18 4.98
C PRO A 214 5.50 -6.63 5.37
N GLY A 215 4.24 -7.07 5.31
CA GLY A 215 3.88 -8.48 5.54
C GLY A 215 4.47 -9.43 4.49
N ARG A 216 4.71 -8.97 3.26
CA ARG A 216 5.35 -9.78 2.22
C ARG A 216 6.86 -9.76 2.39
N ASP A 217 7.43 -8.59 2.68
CA ASP A 217 8.87 -8.35 2.66
C ASP A 217 9.55 -8.92 3.90
N ASN A 218 9.03 -8.62 5.09
CA ASN A 218 9.52 -9.14 6.37
C ASN A 218 8.39 -9.83 7.18
N PRO A 219 7.93 -11.01 6.73
CA PRO A 219 6.73 -11.67 7.24
C PRO A 219 6.84 -12.08 8.71
N ALA A 220 8.04 -12.40 9.19
CA ALA A 220 8.26 -12.85 10.57
C ALA A 220 8.17 -11.68 11.55
N VAL A 221 8.82 -10.55 11.24
CA VAL A 221 8.74 -9.34 12.07
C VAL A 221 7.33 -8.79 12.07
N PHE A 222 6.72 -8.66 10.89
CA PHE A 222 5.34 -8.16 10.76
C PHE A 222 4.35 -9.00 11.58
N ALA A 223 4.39 -10.33 11.44
CA ALA A 223 3.46 -11.21 12.15
C ALA A 223 3.65 -11.21 13.68
N ARG A 224 4.89 -11.06 14.16
CA ARG A 224 5.21 -10.93 15.59
C ARG A 224 4.69 -9.62 16.16
N VAL A 225 4.98 -8.50 15.52
CA VAL A 225 4.62 -7.15 15.99
C VAL A 225 3.10 -6.99 16.10
N LEU A 226 2.35 -7.48 15.10
CA LEU A 226 0.89 -7.43 15.14
C LEU A 226 0.33 -8.26 16.29
N ARG A 227 0.90 -9.46 16.55
CA ARG A 227 0.49 -10.29 17.68
C ARG A 227 0.76 -9.63 19.03
N GLU A 228 1.96 -9.07 19.20
CA GLU A 228 2.32 -8.30 20.41
C GLU A 228 1.36 -7.13 20.63
N PHE A 229 0.98 -6.42 19.55
CA PHE A 229 0.03 -5.33 19.62
C PHE A 229 -1.41 -5.79 19.96
N TRP A 230 -1.85 -6.94 19.45
CA TRP A 230 -3.18 -7.47 19.78
C TRP A 230 -3.28 -7.93 21.23
N GLU A 231 -2.19 -8.45 21.79
CA GLU A 231 -2.10 -8.89 23.19
C GLU A 231 -1.87 -7.72 24.16
N HIS A 232 -1.13 -6.69 23.74
CA HIS A 232 -0.72 -5.55 24.55
C HIS A 232 -0.84 -4.21 23.80
N PRO A 233 -2.06 -3.77 23.46
CA PRO A 233 -2.29 -2.58 22.63
C PRO A 233 -1.79 -1.27 23.24
N GLU A 234 -1.61 -1.22 24.56
CA GLU A 234 -1.08 -0.07 25.28
C GLU A 234 0.43 0.13 25.11
N ARG A 235 1.17 -0.95 24.80
CA ARG A 235 2.64 -0.93 24.69
C ARG A 235 3.08 -0.50 23.29
N SER A 236 4.13 0.31 23.21
CA SER A 236 4.83 0.54 21.94
C SER A 236 5.58 -0.74 21.57
N PRO A 237 5.35 -1.34 20.39
CA PRO A 237 6.12 -2.50 19.96
C PRO A 237 7.58 -2.09 19.76
N GLY A 238 8.52 -2.77 20.44
CA GLY A 238 9.97 -2.70 20.21
C GLY A 238 10.59 -1.29 20.17
N ASP A 239 11.10 -0.83 21.32
CA ASP A 239 11.92 0.38 21.45
C ASP A 239 13.22 0.26 20.63
N VAL A 240 13.16 0.62 19.35
CA VAL A 240 14.33 0.78 18.47
C VAL A 240 14.23 2.17 17.85
N ARG A 241 15.06 3.09 18.36
CA ARG A 241 15.21 4.43 17.80
C ARG A 241 15.89 4.35 16.43
N PRO A 242 15.35 4.98 15.38
CA PRO A 242 16.08 5.16 14.12
C PRO A 242 17.20 6.19 14.31
N THR A 243 18.35 5.92 13.70
CA THR A 243 19.44 6.88 13.51
C THR A 243 19.06 7.93 12.47
N ASP A 244 19.55 9.16 12.67
CA ASP A 244 19.29 10.33 11.82
C ASP A 244 19.61 10.11 10.33
N PRO A 245 18.88 10.74 9.41
CA PRO A 245 19.16 10.70 7.98
C PRO A 245 20.41 11.52 7.61
N PRO A 246 21.21 11.12 6.60
CA PRO A 246 22.36 11.89 6.16
C PRO A 246 21.97 13.13 5.35
N ALA A 247 22.81 14.16 5.41
CA ALA A 247 22.64 15.45 4.76
C ALA A 247 22.93 15.40 3.24
N TYR A 248 22.07 16.07 2.46
CA TYR A 248 22.16 16.20 1.00
C TYR A 248 23.30 17.10 0.53
N ARG A 249 23.88 16.75 -0.62
CA ARG A 249 24.72 17.62 -1.45
C ARG A 249 24.14 17.71 -2.87
N HIS A 250 24.05 18.92 -3.41
CA HIS A 250 23.58 19.20 -4.77
C HIS A 250 24.69 19.05 -5.83
N GLY A 251 24.33 18.49 -7.00
CA GLY A 251 25.06 18.64 -8.27
C GLY A 251 24.66 17.61 -9.35
N ALA A 252 24.03 18.10 -10.44
CA ALA A 252 23.63 17.45 -11.71
C ALA A 252 22.55 16.33 -11.69
N ASP A 253 21.30 16.66 -12.07
CA ASP A 253 20.67 16.22 -13.35
C ASP A 253 19.15 16.41 -13.36
N SER A 254 18.64 17.04 -14.43
CA SER A 254 17.20 17.27 -14.63
C SER A 254 16.37 15.99 -14.67
N LEU A 255 16.99 14.86 -15.03
CA LEU A 255 16.34 13.55 -15.02
C LEU A 255 16.16 13.01 -13.60
N ARG A 256 17.18 13.14 -12.72
CA ARG A 256 17.08 12.76 -11.31
C ARG A 256 15.92 13.50 -10.65
N LEU A 257 15.87 14.83 -10.84
CA LEU A 257 14.78 15.64 -10.31
C LEU A 257 13.42 15.20 -10.86
N ARG A 258 13.29 14.98 -12.18
CA ARG A 258 12.04 14.52 -12.80
C ARG A 258 11.61 13.13 -12.30
N LEU A 259 12.53 12.20 -12.07
CA LEU A 259 12.19 10.87 -11.54
C LEU A 259 11.83 10.93 -10.06
N SER A 260 12.53 11.74 -9.26
CA SER A 260 12.15 12.02 -7.87
C SER A 260 10.78 12.69 -7.78
N GLU A 261 10.46 13.63 -8.67
CA GLU A 261 9.13 14.24 -8.78
C GLU A 261 8.08 13.25 -9.27
N LEU A 262 8.40 12.44 -10.28
CA LEU A 262 7.51 11.41 -10.83
C LEU A 262 7.08 10.40 -9.75
N LEU A 263 8.04 9.95 -8.95
CA LEU A 263 7.83 8.95 -7.90
C LEU A 263 7.45 9.57 -6.56
N GLN A 264 7.49 10.90 -6.46
CA GLN A 264 7.34 11.66 -5.21
C GLN A 264 8.26 11.09 -4.11
N GLU A 265 9.48 10.74 -4.51
CA GLU A 265 10.51 10.18 -3.63
C GLU A 265 11.78 11.03 -3.71
N PRO A 266 12.13 11.76 -2.64
CA PRO A 266 13.36 12.52 -2.61
C PRO A 266 14.63 11.66 -2.50
N ASP A 267 14.58 10.50 -1.83
CA ASP A 267 15.74 9.61 -1.65
C ASP A 267 16.03 8.79 -2.92
N ASP A 268 17.07 9.18 -3.66
CA ASP A 268 17.38 8.59 -4.97
C ASP A 268 18.16 7.27 -4.88
N GLY A 269 18.68 6.93 -3.71
CA GLY A 269 19.31 5.64 -3.41
C GLY A 269 18.32 4.55 -2.99
N ARG A 270 17.04 4.91 -2.81
CA ARG A 270 15.99 4.01 -2.34
C ARG A 270 15.61 2.94 -3.38
N LEU A 271 15.41 1.71 -2.89
CA LEU A 271 14.89 0.62 -3.71
C LEU A 271 13.45 0.85 -4.16
N LEU A 272 13.23 0.86 -5.47
CA LEU A 272 11.94 0.98 -6.14
C LEU A 272 11.19 -0.35 -6.11
N ASP A 273 9.88 -0.31 -5.88
CA ASP A 273 9.04 -1.51 -6.08
C ASP A 273 8.64 -1.70 -7.55
N SER A 274 7.87 -2.76 -7.82
CA SER A 274 7.36 -3.06 -9.14
C SER A 274 6.45 -1.96 -9.71
N LEU A 275 5.59 -1.31 -8.91
CA LEU A 275 4.69 -0.23 -9.40
C LEU A 275 5.46 1.05 -9.71
N GLU A 276 6.47 1.37 -8.91
CA GLU A 276 7.37 2.50 -9.16
C GLU A 276 8.24 2.23 -10.39
N THR A 277 8.74 1.00 -10.54
CA THR A 277 9.45 0.55 -11.74
C THR A 277 8.56 0.68 -12.99
N LEU A 278 7.30 0.26 -12.89
CA LEU A 278 6.30 0.45 -13.96
C LEU A 278 6.02 1.93 -14.25
N SER A 279 6.01 2.78 -13.23
CA SER A 279 5.83 4.23 -13.38
C SER A 279 7.00 4.87 -14.14
N VAL A 280 8.24 4.47 -13.83
CA VAL A 280 9.43 4.92 -14.57
C VAL A 280 9.39 4.42 -16.02
N LEU A 281 9.09 3.15 -16.26
CA LEU A 281 8.95 2.60 -17.62
C LEU A 281 7.88 3.37 -18.43
N ALA A 282 6.71 3.64 -17.83
CA ALA A 282 5.65 4.40 -18.45
C ALA A 282 6.01 5.88 -18.71
N TYR A 283 6.84 6.48 -17.86
CA TYR A 283 7.39 7.81 -18.10
C TYR A 283 8.37 7.80 -19.28
N LEU A 284 9.27 6.82 -19.36
CA LEU A 284 10.25 6.70 -20.44
C LEU A 284 9.63 6.44 -21.81
N ASP A 285 8.62 5.58 -21.86
CA ASP A 285 7.83 5.35 -23.09
C ASP A 285 7.19 6.65 -23.62
N ARG A 286 6.64 7.49 -22.73
CA ARG A 286 6.11 8.82 -23.11
C ARG A 286 7.18 9.76 -23.68
N GLN A 287 8.42 9.61 -23.25
CA GLN A 287 9.56 10.37 -23.75
C GLN A 287 10.16 9.76 -25.03
N GLY A 288 9.55 8.71 -25.60
CA GLY A 288 10.03 8.03 -26.80
C GLY A 288 11.26 7.15 -26.55
N VAL A 289 11.58 6.83 -25.29
CA VAL A 289 12.69 5.95 -24.94
C VAL A 289 12.22 4.49 -25.05
N PRO A 290 12.86 3.65 -25.87
CA PRO A 290 12.45 2.26 -26.04
C PRO A 290 12.68 1.46 -24.76
N VAL A 291 11.58 1.08 -24.11
CA VAL A 291 11.51 0.24 -22.90
C VAL A 291 10.64 -1.00 -23.15
N GLY A 292 10.69 -2.01 -22.27
CA GLY A 292 9.80 -3.19 -22.33
C GLY A 292 10.26 -4.37 -23.18
N ARG A 293 11.58 -4.65 -23.27
CA ARG A 293 12.11 -5.82 -23.98
C ARG A 293 12.61 -6.97 -23.07
N GLY A 294 12.58 -6.78 -21.75
CA GLY A 294 13.06 -7.75 -20.75
C GLY A 294 12.10 -7.92 -19.58
N GLU A 295 12.48 -8.76 -18.61
CA GLU A 295 11.74 -8.92 -17.36
C GLU A 295 11.89 -7.67 -16.48
N LEU A 296 10.97 -7.46 -15.52
CA LEU A 296 11.05 -6.31 -14.61
C LEU A 296 12.34 -6.29 -13.78
N SER A 297 12.94 -7.46 -13.53
CA SER A 297 14.23 -7.62 -12.84
C SER A 297 15.44 -7.13 -13.65
N ASP A 298 15.28 -6.90 -14.95
CA ASP A 298 16.36 -6.44 -15.83
C ASP A 298 16.55 -4.92 -15.77
N TYR A 299 15.71 -4.22 -15.01
CA TYR A 299 15.70 -2.77 -14.88
C TYR A 299 16.32 -2.30 -13.56
N PRO A 300 16.90 -1.09 -13.54
CA PRO A 300 17.43 -0.51 -12.30
C PRO A 300 16.38 -0.43 -11.20
N VAL A 301 16.83 -0.63 -9.97
CA VAL A 301 15.96 -0.65 -8.78
C VAL A 301 16.12 0.60 -7.93
N THR A 302 16.80 1.65 -8.39
CA THR A 302 16.91 2.95 -7.68
C THR A 302 16.81 4.10 -8.67
N ILE A 303 16.40 5.29 -8.22
CA ILE A 303 16.36 6.49 -9.08
C ILE A 303 17.76 6.80 -9.60
N ALA A 304 18.79 6.72 -8.75
CA ALA A 304 20.19 6.86 -9.16
C ALA A 304 20.57 5.84 -10.23
N GLY A 305 20.20 4.56 -10.06
CA GLY A 305 20.48 3.50 -11.04
C GLY A 305 19.75 3.72 -12.37
N TRP A 306 18.55 4.30 -12.35
CA TRP A 306 17.84 4.70 -13.57
C TRP A 306 18.52 5.86 -14.30
N VAL A 307 19.05 6.84 -13.56
CA VAL A 307 19.83 7.95 -14.12
C VAL A 307 21.09 7.41 -14.81
N ASP A 308 21.82 6.51 -14.15
CA ASP A 308 23.03 5.89 -14.70
C ASP A 308 22.73 5.05 -15.96
N TRP A 309 21.73 4.17 -15.88
CA TRP A 309 21.31 3.29 -16.98
C TRP A 309 20.87 4.06 -18.23
N LEU A 310 20.22 5.22 -18.06
CA LEU A 310 19.84 6.09 -19.17
C LEU A 310 21.03 6.89 -19.71
N GLY A 311 21.94 7.32 -18.83
CA GLY A 311 23.19 7.98 -19.20
C GLY A 311 24.08 7.11 -20.09
N GLU A 312 24.21 5.82 -19.76
CA GLU A 312 24.99 4.85 -20.54
C GLU A 312 24.38 4.56 -21.93
N ARG A 313 23.04 4.68 -22.05
CA ARG A 313 22.31 4.42 -23.30
C ARG A 313 22.19 5.65 -24.21
N ALA A 314 22.46 6.85 -23.70
CA ALA A 314 22.48 8.09 -24.48
C ALA A 314 23.78 8.29 -25.29
N VAL A 315 24.77 7.40 -25.18
CA VAL A 315 26.00 7.46 -25.98
C VAL A 315 26.02 6.37 -27.05
N PRO A 316 25.51 6.70 -28.25
CA PRO A 316 26.25 6.32 -29.45
C PRO A 316 26.32 7.47 -30.46
N GLY A 317 27.46 8.19 -30.46
CA GLY A 317 27.99 8.91 -31.63
C GLY A 317 27.28 10.19 -32.09
N GLY A 318 27.88 11.35 -31.79
CA GLY A 318 27.58 12.62 -32.46
C GLY A 318 28.74 13.59 -32.35
N LYS A 319 29.61 13.60 -33.37
CA LYS A 319 30.61 14.66 -33.58
C LYS A 319 29.91 16.00 -33.80
N ALA A 320 30.48 17.06 -33.22
CA ALA A 320 30.79 18.28 -33.95
C ALA A 320 32.30 18.52 -33.79
#